data_AF-A0A2T2PZ48-F1
#
_entry.id   AF-A0A2T2PZ48-F1
#
_cell.length_a   1.000
_cell.length_b   1.000
_cell.length_c   1.000
_cell.angle_alpha   90.00
_cell.angle_beta   90.00
_cell.angle_gamma   90.00
#
_symmetry.space_group_name_H-M   'P 1'
#
loop_
_entity.id
_entity.type
_entity.pdbx_description
1 polymer ?
#
loop_
_entity_poly.entity_id
_entity_poly.type
_entity_poly.pdbx_seq_one_letter_code
_entity_poly.pdbx_strand_id
1 'polypeptide(L)'
;MSETGPSAEEQIAAFVAGAAKQPLLDAAFELWRCRYRLDSIEGRPTAEEVRINRTLNPQQMAAKYRYDRDHAHEGPMFGYVKRAHPDADDEAIRRAIITAVKFEAATEAHFKWDGDFWECVVRAVAQAAAEYPDFLETTYRDARNNLAYYMK
;
A
#
# COMPACT_ATOMS: atom_id res chain seq x y z
N MET A 1 -28.51 -24.22 1.40
CA MET A 1 -27.70 -23.49 2.39
C MET A 1 -26.84 -22.52 1.62
N SER A 2 -27.23 -21.25 1.56
CA SER A 2 -26.42 -20.24 0.88
C SER A 2 -25.39 -19.77 1.90
N GLU A 3 -24.15 -20.24 1.77
CA GLU A 3 -23.02 -19.60 2.45
C GLU A 3 -22.84 -18.22 1.82
N THR A 4 -23.53 -17.23 2.37
CA THR A 4 -23.20 -15.83 2.10
C THR A 4 -21.85 -15.59 2.72
N GLY A 5 -20.82 -15.55 1.87
CA GLY A 5 -19.47 -15.12 2.28
C GLY A 5 -19.50 -13.74 2.96
N PRO A 6 -18.42 -13.37 3.66
CA PRO A 6 -18.37 -12.12 4.41
C PRO A 6 -18.68 -10.93 3.50
N SER A 7 -19.52 -10.02 3.99
CA SER A 7 -19.85 -8.75 3.34
C SER A 7 -18.59 -7.92 3.08
N ALA A 8 -18.68 -6.95 2.17
CA ALA A 8 -17.56 -6.04 1.88
C ALA A 8 -17.07 -5.32 3.15
N GLU A 9 -17.99 -4.89 4.01
CA GLU A 9 -17.67 -4.23 5.27
C GLU A 9 -16.95 -5.17 6.25
N GLU A 10 -17.36 -6.43 6.36
CA GLU A 10 -16.69 -7.43 7.20
C GLU A 10 -15.27 -7.74 6.70
N GLN A 11 -15.09 -7.79 5.37
CA GLN A 11 -13.76 -7.98 4.78
C GLN A 11 -12.86 -6.78 5.06
N ILE A 12 -13.33 -5.55 4.84
CA ILE A 12 -12.59 -4.31 5.16
C ILE A 12 -12.27 -4.24 6.66
N ALA A 13 -13.24 -4.55 7.52
CA ALA A 13 -13.06 -4.56 8.97
C ALA A 13 -11.97 -5.56 9.39
N ALA A 14 -11.83 -6.70 8.71
CA ALA A 14 -10.76 -7.65 8.97
C ALA A 14 -9.37 -7.08 8.63
N PHE A 15 -9.22 -6.35 7.51
CA PHE A 15 -7.97 -5.64 7.18
C PHE A 15 -7.63 -4.58 8.24
N VAL A 16 -8.61 -3.75 8.59
CA VAL A 16 -8.46 -2.69 9.59
C VAL A 16 -8.09 -3.28 10.96
N ALA A 17 -8.76 -4.34 11.39
CA ALA A 17 -8.48 -5.00 12.67
C ALA A 17 -7.12 -5.72 12.69
N GLY A 18 -6.62 -6.17 11.54
CA GLY A 18 -5.24 -6.65 11.39
C GLY A 18 -4.24 -5.52 11.61
N ALA A 19 -4.40 -4.44 10.86
CA ALA A 19 -3.53 -3.26 10.91
C ALA A 19 -3.50 -2.60 12.29
N ALA A 20 -4.64 -2.54 12.99
CA ALA A 20 -4.76 -1.95 14.34
C ALA A 20 -3.87 -2.61 15.41
N LYS A 21 -3.33 -3.81 15.14
CA LYS A 21 -2.40 -4.51 16.04
C LYS A 21 -0.96 -4.01 15.92
N GLN A 22 -0.67 -3.24 14.89
CA GLN A 22 0.67 -2.73 14.59
C GLN A 22 0.80 -1.27 15.04
N PRO A 23 2.01 -0.73 15.19
CA PRO A 23 2.20 0.73 15.32
C PRO A 23 1.67 1.47 14.08
N LEU A 24 1.30 2.74 14.25
CA LEU A 24 0.65 3.55 13.22
C LEU A 24 1.35 3.51 11.85
N LEU A 25 2.68 3.60 11.85
CA LEU A 25 3.47 3.63 10.62
C LEU A 25 3.42 2.28 9.89
N ASP A 26 3.58 1.18 10.61
CA ASP A 26 3.49 -0.18 10.07
C ASP A 26 2.06 -0.53 9.63
N ALA A 27 1.05 -0.10 10.38
CA ALA A 27 -0.36 -0.24 10.02
C ALA A 27 -0.68 0.48 8.71
N ALA A 28 -0.13 1.68 8.50
CA ALA A 28 -0.28 2.42 7.25
C ALA A 28 0.35 1.66 6.07
N PHE A 29 1.54 1.08 6.26
CA PHE A 29 2.16 0.24 5.24
C PHE A 29 1.39 -1.05 4.96
N GLU A 30 0.88 -1.72 6.00
CA GLU A 30 0.07 -2.92 5.87
C GLU A 30 -1.23 -2.67 5.08
N LEU A 31 -1.90 -1.54 5.32
CA LEU A 31 -3.08 -1.20 4.55
C LEU A 31 -2.70 -0.78 3.12
N TRP A 32 -1.57 -0.09 2.95
CA TRP A 32 -1.10 0.36 1.64
C TRP A 32 -0.74 -0.79 0.70
N ARG A 33 -0.07 -1.85 1.19
CA ARG A 33 0.19 -3.08 0.40
C ARG A 33 -1.10 -3.79 0.00
N CYS A 34 -2.16 -3.64 0.80
CA CYS A 34 -3.48 -4.24 0.56
C CYS A 34 -4.38 -3.38 -0.34
N ARG A 35 -3.94 -2.19 -0.78
CA ARG A 35 -4.77 -1.19 -1.48
C ARG A 35 -5.57 -1.76 -2.66
N TYR A 36 -4.97 -2.59 -3.51
CA TYR A 36 -5.67 -3.14 -4.67
C TYR A 36 -6.77 -4.13 -4.29
N ARG A 37 -6.59 -4.83 -3.16
CA ARG A 37 -7.62 -5.72 -2.63
C ARG A 37 -8.74 -4.93 -1.96
N LEU A 38 -8.41 -3.86 -1.24
CA LEU A 38 -9.38 -2.92 -0.69
C LEU A 38 -10.20 -2.27 -1.81
N ASP A 39 -9.54 -1.74 -2.84
CA ASP A 39 -10.18 -1.20 -4.04
C ASP A 39 -11.14 -2.24 -4.66
N SER A 40 -10.68 -3.48 -4.84
CA SER A 40 -11.53 -4.54 -5.40
C SER A 40 -12.75 -4.85 -4.54
N ILE A 41 -12.64 -4.82 -3.21
CA ILE A 41 -13.77 -5.03 -2.30
C ILE A 41 -14.78 -3.87 -2.41
N GLU A 42 -14.28 -2.66 -2.61
CA GLU A 42 -15.09 -1.45 -2.83
C GLU A 42 -15.62 -1.31 -4.27
N GLY A 43 -15.34 -2.26 -5.16
CA GLY A 43 -15.77 -2.21 -6.56
C GLY A 43 -15.01 -1.17 -7.39
N ARG A 44 -13.77 -0.87 -7.01
CA ARG A 44 -12.86 0.05 -7.69
C ARG A 44 -11.77 -0.70 -8.48
N PRO A 45 -11.34 -0.16 -9.62
CA PRO A 45 -11.93 0.97 -10.32
C PRO A 45 -13.33 0.62 -10.87
N THR A 46 -14.24 1.59 -10.82
CA THR A 46 -15.58 1.50 -11.39
C THR A 46 -15.52 1.35 -12.91
N ALA A 47 -16.62 0.91 -13.53
CA ALA A 47 -16.70 0.80 -14.99
C ALA A 47 -16.41 2.13 -15.71
N GLU A 48 -16.77 3.26 -15.08
CA GLU A 48 -16.47 4.58 -15.59
C GLU A 48 -14.97 4.89 -15.53
N GLU A 49 -14.34 4.66 -14.38
CA GLU A 49 -12.89 4.86 -14.21
C GLU A 49 -12.11 3.97 -15.17
N VAL A 50 -12.55 2.73 -15.39
CA VAL A 50 -11.96 1.85 -16.41
C VAL A 50 -12.09 2.45 -17.81
N ARG A 51 -13.26 2.99 -18.16
CA ARG A 51 -13.46 3.64 -19.46
C ARG A 51 -12.55 4.85 -19.64
N ILE A 52 -12.43 5.71 -18.62
CA ILE A 52 -11.53 6.86 -18.62
C ILE A 52 -10.07 6.40 -18.73
N ASN A 53 -9.65 5.43 -17.92
CA ASN A 53 -8.27 4.94 -17.91
C ASN A 53 -7.84 4.37 -19.27
N ARG A 54 -8.77 3.76 -20.02
CA ARG A 54 -8.51 3.23 -21.38
C ARG A 54 -8.25 4.31 -22.43
N THR A 55 -8.58 5.57 -22.18
CA THR A 55 -8.29 6.68 -23.12
C THR A 55 -6.95 7.35 -22.85
N LEU A 56 -6.31 7.05 -21.71
CA LEU A 56 -5.03 7.62 -21.33
C LEU A 56 -3.87 6.93 -22.07
N ASN A 57 -2.94 7.73 -22.58
CA ASN A 57 -1.68 7.20 -23.10
C ASN A 57 -0.73 6.79 -21.94
N PRO A 58 0.38 6.08 -22.21
CA PRO A 58 1.28 5.61 -21.15
C PRO A 58 1.86 6.71 -20.25
N GLN A 59 2.15 7.90 -20.80
CA GLN A 59 2.68 9.02 -20.01
C GLN A 59 1.60 9.61 -19.09
N GLN A 60 0.37 9.74 -19.59
CA GLN A 60 -0.79 10.18 -18.81
C GLN A 60 -1.14 9.17 -17.73
N MET A 61 -1.07 7.87 -18.04
CA MET A 61 -1.28 6.80 -17.07
C MET A 61 -0.22 6.86 -15.96
N ALA A 62 1.06 7.02 -16.32
CA ALA A 62 2.15 7.16 -15.34
C ALA A 62 2.00 8.43 -14.48
N ALA A 63 1.56 9.55 -15.08
CA ALA A 63 1.28 10.79 -14.35
C ALA A 63 0.12 10.63 -13.37
N LYS A 64 -0.98 9.97 -13.80
CA LYS A 64 -2.10 9.63 -12.93
C LYS A 64 -1.64 8.75 -11.77
N TYR A 65 -0.89 7.68 -12.05
CA TYR A 65 -0.38 6.78 -11.02
C TYR A 65 0.49 7.50 -9.98
N ARG A 66 1.39 8.39 -10.42
CA ARG A 66 2.17 9.24 -9.49
C ARG A 66 1.28 10.14 -8.65
N TYR A 67 0.32 10.82 -9.29
CA TYR A 67 -0.63 11.68 -8.58
C TYR A 67 -1.43 10.93 -7.51
N ASP A 68 -1.98 9.76 -7.86
CA ASP A 68 -2.76 8.92 -6.92
C ASP A 68 -1.91 8.51 -5.70
N ARG A 69 -0.61 8.21 -5.91
CA ARG A 69 0.33 7.90 -4.82
C ARG A 69 0.62 9.12 -3.94
N ASP A 70 0.93 10.26 -4.54
CA ASP A 70 1.26 11.49 -3.80
C ASP A 70 0.07 11.97 -2.94
N HIS A 71 -1.16 11.73 -3.40
CA HIS A 71 -2.39 12.13 -2.72
C HIS A 71 -3.08 10.95 -2.00
N ALA A 72 -2.40 9.83 -1.79
CA ALA A 72 -2.97 8.66 -1.12
C ALA A 72 -3.57 8.99 0.27
N HIS A 73 -2.92 9.91 0.99
CA HIS A 73 -3.33 10.39 2.31
C HIS A 73 -4.60 11.26 2.30
N GLU A 74 -5.10 11.66 1.13
CA GLU A 74 -6.37 12.38 0.95
C GLU A 74 -7.50 11.44 0.49
N GLY A 75 -7.17 10.20 0.11
CA GLY A 75 -8.10 9.20 -0.39
C GLY A 75 -8.62 8.22 0.69
N PRO A 76 -9.19 7.07 0.26
CA PRO A 76 -9.75 6.06 1.16
C PRO A 76 -8.76 5.53 2.21
N MET A 77 -7.46 5.53 1.87
CA MET A 77 -6.39 5.13 2.78
C MET A 77 -6.42 5.87 4.12
N PHE A 78 -6.76 7.17 4.11
CA PHE A 78 -6.91 7.93 5.36
C PHE A 78 -7.99 7.33 6.26
N GLY A 79 -9.15 6.99 5.68
CA GLY A 79 -10.26 6.38 6.40
C GLY A 79 -9.89 5.02 6.99
N TYR A 80 -9.18 4.17 6.25
CA TYR A 80 -8.72 2.87 6.74
C TYR A 80 -7.75 3.00 7.92
N VAL A 81 -6.74 3.89 7.80
CA VAL A 81 -5.75 4.10 8.87
C VAL A 81 -6.41 4.75 10.10
N LYS A 82 -7.33 5.72 9.92
CA LYS A 82 -8.08 6.31 11.03
C LYS A 82 -8.94 5.30 11.76
N ARG A 83 -9.56 4.35 11.05
CA ARG A 83 -10.32 3.26 11.69
C ARG A 83 -9.41 2.31 12.47
N ALA A 84 -8.18 2.08 12.01
CA ALA A 84 -7.20 1.24 12.71
C ALA A 84 -6.60 1.94 13.94
N HIS A 85 -6.43 3.27 13.86
CA HIS A 85 -5.86 4.12 14.91
C HIS A 85 -6.76 5.33 15.19
N PRO A 86 -7.91 5.15 15.86
CA PRO A 86 -8.89 6.22 16.07
C PRO A 86 -8.34 7.40 16.88
N ASP A 87 -7.44 7.12 17.82
CA ASP A 87 -6.83 8.12 18.72
C ASP A 87 -5.62 8.82 18.11
N ALA A 88 -5.13 8.39 16.94
CA ALA A 88 -4.04 9.07 16.27
C ALA A 88 -4.54 10.39 15.66
N ASP A 89 -3.72 11.43 15.82
CA ASP A 89 -3.94 12.73 15.19
C ASP A 89 -3.95 12.62 13.67
N ASP A 90 -4.77 13.43 13.01
CA ASP A 90 -4.97 13.38 11.56
C ASP A 90 -3.68 13.69 10.79
N GLU A 91 -2.83 14.59 11.30
CA GLU A 91 -1.53 14.88 10.70
C GLU A 91 -0.53 13.74 10.91
N ALA A 92 -0.62 13.01 12.03
CA ALA A 92 0.17 11.78 12.22
C ALA A 92 -0.25 10.70 11.21
N ILE A 93 -1.54 10.55 10.95
CA ILE A 93 -2.07 9.60 9.97
C ILE A 93 -1.63 9.96 8.56
N ARG A 94 -1.76 11.24 8.15
CA ARG A 94 -1.31 11.70 6.82
C ARG A 94 0.18 11.42 6.63
N ARG A 95 1.01 11.77 7.61
CA ARG A 95 2.45 11.49 7.59
C ARG A 95 2.75 10.01 7.49
N ALA A 96 2.08 9.15 8.27
CA ALA A 96 2.27 7.71 8.21
C ALA A 96 1.98 7.13 6.81
N ILE A 97 0.88 7.56 6.18
CA ILE A 97 0.53 7.15 4.82
C ILE A 97 1.58 7.63 3.82
N ILE A 98 1.97 8.91 3.87
CA ILE A 98 3.00 9.46 2.98
C ILE A 98 4.31 8.69 3.13
N THR A 99 4.74 8.40 4.36
CA THR A 99 5.96 7.64 4.63
C THR A 99 5.87 6.22 4.08
N ALA A 100 4.74 5.52 4.28
CA ALA A 100 4.52 4.19 3.72
C ALA A 100 4.59 4.15 2.17
N VAL A 101 3.96 5.13 1.51
CA VAL A 101 3.97 5.25 0.04
C VAL A 101 5.39 5.54 -0.48
N LYS A 102 6.12 6.43 0.19
CA LYS A 102 7.50 6.77 -0.17
C LYS A 102 8.47 5.61 0.07
N PHE A 103 8.28 4.86 1.15
CA PHE A 103 9.07 3.66 1.42
C PHE A 103 8.88 2.61 0.32
N GLU A 104 7.64 2.28 -0.08
CA GLU A 104 7.41 1.37 -1.21
C GLU A 104 8.07 1.89 -2.50
N ALA A 105 7.92 3.17 -2.81
CA ALA A 105 8.56 3.78 -3.99
C ALA A 105 10.09 3.69 -3.94
N ALA A 106 10.71 3.86 -2.77
CA ALA A 106 12.14 3.69 -2.58
C ALA A 106 12.57 2.22 -2.79
N THR A 107 11.78 1.25 -2.32
CA THR A 107 12.06 -0.17 -2.59
C THR A 107 12.02 -0.50 -4.09
N GLU A 108 11.07 0.09 -4.84
CA GLU A 108 10.97 -0.06 -6.28
C GLU A 108 12.16 0.62 -7.00
N ALA A 109 12.53 1.83 -6.58
CA ALA A 109 13.63 2.60 -7.18
C ALA A 109 15.00 1.96 -6.98
N HIS A 110 15.22 1.31 -5.82
CA HIS A 110 16.47 0.59 -5.51
C HIS A 110 16.51 -0.81 -6.12
N PHE A 111 15.41 -1.31 -6.67
CA PHE A 111 15.39 -2.62 -7.30
C PHE A 111 16.14 -2.60 -8.63
N LYS A 112 17.20 -3.40 -8.70
CA LYS A 112 17.96 -3.66 -9.92
C LYS A 112 18.19 -5.16 -10.02
N TRP A 113 17.68 -5.76 -11.09
CA TRP A 113 17.84 -7.19 -11.34
C TRP A 113 19.18 -7.47 -12.03
N ASP A 114 20.22 -7.72 -11.24
CA ASP A 114 21.58 -7.98 -11.72
C ASP A 114 22.26 -9.21 -11.09
N GLY A 115 21.47 -10.18 -10.62
CA GLY A 115 21.96 -11.43 -10.04
C GLY A 115 20.83 -12.34 -9.58
N ASP A 116 21.03 -13.02 -8.46
CA ASP A 116 19.96 -13.77 -7.80
C ASP A 116 18.79 -12.83 -7.48
N PHE A 117 17.58 -13.23 -7.90
CA PHE A 117 16.40 -12.39 -7.80
C PHE A 117 16.08 -12.03 -6.35
N TRP A 118 16.16 -13.01 -5.43
CA TRP A 118 15.82 -12.77 -4.04
C TRP A 118 16.87 -11.90 -3.34
N GLU A 119 18.15 -12.11 -3.64
CA GLU A 119 19.22 -11.22 -3.18
C GLU A 119 19.02 -9.77 -3.67
N CYS A 120 18.57 -9.59 -4.93
CA CYS A 120 18.25 -8.27 -5.47
C CYS A 120 17.09 -7.61 -4.70
N VAL A 121 16.02 -8.36 -4.38
CA VAL A 121 14.89 -7.89 -3.56
C VAL A 121 15.34 -7.50 -2.15
N VAL A 122 16.09 -8.38 -1.48
CA VAL A 122 16.60 -8.13 -0.11
C VAL A 122 17.45 -6.87 -0.08
N ARG A 123 18.35 -6.71 -1.06
CA ARG A 123 19.23 -5.54 -1.18
C ARG A 123 18.44 -4.25 -1.39
N ALA A 124 17.44 -4.25 -2.28
CA ALA A 124 16.61 -3.08 -2.55
C ALA A 124 15.85 -2.62 -1.30
N VAL A 125 15.25 -3.57 -0.57
CA VAL A 125 14.55 -3.26 0.70
C VAL A 125 15.53 -2.79 1.78
N ALA A 126 16.73 -3.37 1.87
CA ALA A 126 17.74 -2.92 2.83
C ALA A 126 18.20 -1.48 2.56
N GLN A 127 18.35 -1.08 1.29
CA GLN A 127 18.67 0.30 0.91
C GLN A 127 17.54 1.26 1.28
N ALA A 128 16.29 0.92 0.97
CA ALA A 128 15.13 1.71 1.37
C ALA A 128 14.99 1.78 2.90
N ALA A 129 15.24 0.70 3.64
CA ALA A 129 15.18 0.67 5.10
C ALA A 129 16.21 1.62 5.76
N ALA A 130 17.35 1.86 5.12
CA ALA A 130 18.32 2.85 5.59
C ALA A 130 17.79 4.29 5.50
N GLU A 131 16.89 4.58 4.54
CA GLU A 131 16.21 5.88 4.39
C GLU A 131 14.97 5.99 5.29
N TYR A 132 14.32 4.85 5.60
CA TYR A 132 13.09 4.78 6.38
C TYR A 132 13.25 3.75 7.53
N PRO A 133 14.01 4.08 8.60
CA PRO A 133 14.43 3.14 9.64
C PRO A 133 13.36 2.83 10.71
N ASP A 134 12.23 3.54 10.68
CA ASP A 134 11.24 3.54 11.77
C ASP A 134 10.18 2.42 11.66
N PHE A 135 10.28 1.55 10.65
CA PHE A 135 9.40 0.39 10.51
C PHE A 135 9.91 -0.80 11.34
N LEU A 136 9.00 -1.71 11.70
CA LEU A 136 9.35 -2.97 12.32
C LEU A 136 10.06 -3.92 11.35
N GLU A 137 10.90 -4.83 11.86
CA GLU A 137 11.56 -5.86 11.02
C GLU A 137 10.55 -6.74 10.28
N THR A 138 9.38 -6.99 10.88
CA THR A 138 8.28 -7.70 10.21
C THR A 138 7.78 -6.95 8.98
N THR A 139 7.75 -5.63 9.03
CA THR A 139 7.34 -4.77 7.93
C THR A 139 8.37 -4.79 6.80
N TYR A 140 9.67 -4.76 7.13
CA TYR A 140 10.72 -4.94 6.11
C TYR A 140 10.66 -6.31 5.46
N ARG A 141 10.42 -7.37 6.23
CA ARG A 141 10.20 -8.72 5.68
C ARG A 141 9.01 -8.75 4.73
N ASP A 142 7.89 -8.14 5.11
CA ASP A 142 6.68 -8.13 4.29
C ASP A 142 6.87 -7.25 3.03
N ALA A 143 7.66 -6.17 3.12
CA ALA A 143 8.07 -5.36 1.97
C ALA A 143 8.90 -6.16 0.95
N ARG A 144 9.80 -7.06 1.41
CA ARG A 144 10.55 -7.97 0.51
C ARG A 144 9.59 -8.87 -0.27
N ASN A 145 8.60 -9.45 0.40
CA ASN A 145 7.59 -10.30 -0.26
C ASN A 145 6.74 -9.50 -1.26
N ASN A 146 6.35 -8.29 -0.89
CA ASN A 146 5.57 -7.39 -1.74
C ASN A 146 6.36 -6.97 -3.01
N LEU A 147 7.61 -6.57 -2.84
CA LEU A 147 8.49 -6.22 -3.97
C LEU A 147 8.72 -7.42 -4.89
N ALA A 148 8.97 -8.61 -4.32
CA ALA A 148 9.14 -9.84 -5.09
C ALA A 148 7.89 -10.19 -5.91
N TYR A 149 6.69 -9.89 -5.41
CA TYR A 149 5.44 -10.11 -6.14
C TYR A 149 5.27 -9.15 -7.33
N TYR A 150 5.67 -7.87 -7.19
CA TYR A 150 5.54 -6.89 -8.27
C TYR A 150 6.63 -6.98 -9.35
N MET A 151 7.82 -7.45 -8.99
CA MET A 151 8.99 -7.49 -9.91
C MET A 151 9.14 -8.82 -10.67
N LYS A 152 8.24 -9.77 -10.45
CA LYS A 152 8.24 -11.09 -11.10
C LYS A 152 7.09 -11.23 -12.09
#